data_AF-A0A2M8F0F6-F1
#
_entry.id   AF-A0A2M8F0F6-F1
#
_cell.length_a   1.000
_cell.length_b   1.000
_cell.length_c   1.000
_cell.angle_alpha   90.00
_cell.angle_beta   90.00
_cell.angle_gamma   90.00
#
_symmetry.space_group_name_H-M   'P 1'
#
loop_
_entity.id
_entity.type
_entity.pdbx_description
1 polymer ?
#
loop_
_entity_poly.entity_id
_entity_poly.type
_entity_poly.pdbx_seq_one_letter_code
_entity_poly.pdbx_strand_id
1 'polypeptide(L)'
;FKENGLFAPAIETASASAGIGILPENSQEVLIYNSLITPDSLIYLTPISPISPITLSVGEKSIGEKSYFKVIISTPSTIPIKFNWLIIN
;
A
#
# COMPACT_ATOMS: atom_id res chain seq x y z
N PHE A 1 5.47 7.39 -10.29
CA PHE A 1 5.97 8.66 -9.71
C PHE A 1 7.41 8.41 -9.25
N LYS A 2 8.30 9.42 -9.22
CA LYS A 2 9.68 9.25 -8.74
C LYS A 2 9.80 9.94 -7.40
N GLU A 3 9.80 9.16 -6.32
CA GLU A 3 10.11 9.64 -4.98
C GLU A 3 11.14 8.70 -4.36
N ASN A 4 12.18 9.27 -3.73
CA ASN A 4 13.28 8.53 -3.10
C ASN A 4 14.00 7.48 -4.00
N GLY A 5 13.95 7.65 -5.33
CA GLY A 5 14.57 6.72 -6.29
C GLY A 5 13.77 5.45 -6.56
N LEU A 6 12.59 5.30 -5.96
CA LEU A 6 11.66 4.21 -6.21
C LEU A 6 10.71 4.58 -7.36
N PHE A 7 10.59 3.70 -8.35
CA PHE A 7 9.68 3.85 -9.49
C PHE A 7 8.38 3.08 -9.25
N ALA A 8 7.57 3.58 -8.32
CA ALA A 8 6.27 3.00 -8.01
C ALA A 8 5.15 4.06 -8.01
N PRO A 9 3.89 3.67 -8.21
CA PRO A 9 2.75 4.47 -7.81
C PRO A 9 2.77 4.70 -6.29
N ALA A 10 2.37 5.89 -5.84
CA ALA A 10 2.41 6.27 -4.42
C ALA A 10 1.16 7.04 -4.00
N ILE A 11 0.78 6.89 -2.73
CA ILE A 11 -0.31 7.62 -2.07
C ILE A 11 0.20 8.24 -0.77
N GLU A 12 0.02 9.55 -0.58
CA GLU A 12 0.34 10.24 0.67
C GLU A 12 -0.91 10.38 1.55
N THR A 13 -0.82 9.95 2.80
CA THR A 13 -1.99 9.82 3.71
C THR A 13 -1.82 10.57 5.04
N ALA A 14 -0.71 11.29 5.18
CA ALA A 14 -0.33 12.13 6.32
C ALA A 14 -0.50 11.45 7.70
N SER A 15 -1.67 11.61 8.33
CA SER A 15 -1.97 11.24 9.72
C SER A 15 -3.24 10.38 9.89
N ALA A 16 -3.84 9.89 8.81
CA ALA A 16 -4.98 8.98 8.93
C ALA A 16 -4.49 7.56 9.31
N SER A 17 -5.13 6.92 10.29
CA SER A 17 -4.85 5.52 10.63
C SER A 17 -5.53 4.53 9.68
N ALA A 18 -6.45 4.99 8.83
CA ALA A 18 -7.13 4.17 7.83
C ALA A 18 -7.43 4.97 6.57
N GLY A 19 -7.63 4.27 5.46
CA GLY A 19 -8.04 4.90 4.21
C GLY A 19 -8.22 3.91 3.06
N ILE A 20 -8.35 4.47 1.86
CA ILE A 20 -8.49 3.71 0.62
C ILE A 20 -7.21 3.85 -0.20
N GLY A 21 -6.64 2.71 -0.59
CA GLY A 21 -5.53 2.61 -1.51
C GLY A 21 -5.99 2.16 -2.89
N ILE A 22 -5.19 2.50 -3.90
CA ILE A 22 -5.39 2.06 -5.29
C ILE A 22 -4.06 1.50 -5.79
N LEU A 23 -4.05 0.21 -6.12
CA LEU A 23 -2.96 -0.43 -6.85
C LEU A 23 -3.31 -0.35 -8.34
N PRO A 24 -2.57 0.42 -9.15
CA PRO A 24 -2.92 0.63 -10.56
C PRO A 24 -2.85 -0.65 -11.39
N GLU A 25 -3.60 -0.67 -12.50
CA GLU A 25 -3.47 -1.75 -13.48
C GLU A 25 -2.01 -1.94 -13.93
N ASN A 26 -1.66 -3.18 -14.25
CA ASN A 26 -0.34 -3.61 -14.69
C ASN A 26 0.80 -3.30 -13.71
N SER A 27 0.50 -2.85 -12.50
CA SER A 27 1.46 -2.70 -11.40
C SER A 27 1.39 -3.92 -10.48
N GLN A 28 2.50 -4.26 -9.83
CA GLN A 28 2.52 -5.28 -8.77
C GLN A 28 2.68 -4.69 -7.38
N GLU A 29 2.98 -3.39 -7.30
CA GLU A 29 3.20 -2.70 -6.04
C GLU A 29 2.68 -1.27 -6.07
N VAL A 30 2.35 -0.76 -4.88
CA VAL A 30 2.05 0.64 -4.60
C VAL A 30 2.62 0.99 -3.23
N LEU A 31 3.19 2.19 -3.10
CA LEU A 31 3.67 2.73 -1.83
C LEU A 31 2.57 3.56 -1.16
N ILE A 32 2.35 3.35 0.13
CA ILE A 32 1.47 4.20 0.94
C ILE A 32 2.34 4.92 1.98
N TYR A 33 2.57 6.22 1.77
CA TYR A 33 3.30 7.07 2.70
C TYR A 33 2.39 7.49 3.86
N ASN A 34 2.83 7.21 5.08
CA ASN A 34 2.09 7.52 6.29
C ASN A 34 3.04 7.69 7.49
N SER A 35 2.88 8.79 8.22
CA SER A 35 3.76 9.13 9.35
C SER A 35 3.48 8.31 10.62
N LEU A 36 2.36 7.60 10.70
CA LEU A 36 1.96 6.80 11.86
C LEU A 36 2.58 5.41 11.90
N ILE A 37 3.28 5.00 10.84
CA ILE A 37 3.90 3.68 10.74
C ILE A 37 5.11 3.62 11.69
N THR A 38 5.12 2.60 12.53
CA THR A 38 6.24 2.19 13.37
C THR A 38 6.72 0.80 12.92
N PRO A 39 7.90 0.33 13.40
CA PRO A 39 8.36 -1.02 13.10
C PRO A 39 7.33 -2.12 13.44
N ASP A 40 6.59 -1.93 14.54
CA ASP A 40 5.67 -2.91 15.11
C ASP A 40 4.22 -2.76 14.61
N SER A 41 3.91 -1.71 13.83
CA SER A 41 2.55 -1.49 13.32
C SER A 41 2.01 -2.72 12.58
N LEU A 42 0.81 -3.19 12.94
CA LEU A 42 0.07 -4.12 12.09
C LEU A 42 -0.68 -3.33 11.01
N ILE A 43 -0.68 -3.85 9.79
CA ILE A 43 -1.34 -3.20 8.65
C ILE A 43 -2.33 -4.20 8.07
N TYR A 44 -3.61 -3.87 8.18
CA TYR A 44 -4.69 -4.68 7.66
C TYR A 44 -5.07 -4.18 6.28
N LEU A 45 -5.23 -5.10 5.32
CA LEU A 45 -5.62 -4.79 3.95
C LEU A 45 -6.90 -5.54 3.62
N THR A 46 -7.86 -4.88 2.97
CA THR A 46 -9.10 -5.54 2.53
C THR A 46 -9.50 -5.03 1.15
N PRO A 47 -9.59 -5.91 0.13
CA PRO A 47 -10.11 -5.53 -1.18
C PRO A 47 -11.53 -4.96 -1.05
N ILE A 48 -11.83 -3.89 -1.79
CA ILE A 48 -13.20 -3.33 -1.85
C ILE A 48 -14.09 -4.17 -2.77
N SER A 49 -13.47 -4.85 -3.74
CA SER A 49 -14.13 -5.80 -4.65
C SER A 49 -13.39 -7.14 -4.63
N PRO A 50 -14.06 -8.25 -4.98
CA PRO A 50 -13.39 -9.54 -5.14
C PRO A 50 -12.24 -9.45 -6.15
N ILE A 51 -11.06 -9.92 -5.75
CA ILE A 51 -9.85 -9.92 -6.58
C ILE A 51 -9.27 -11.33 -6.81
N SER A 52 -10.02 -12.38 -6.50
CA SER A 52 -9.56 -13.77 -6.64
C SER A 52 -9.10 -14.07 -8.08
N PRO A 53 -7.92 -14.70 -8.29
CA PRO A 53 -7.07 -15.38 -7.29
C PRO A 53 -5.97 -14.49 -6.66
N ILE A 54 -5.99 -13.18 -6.87
CA ILE A 54 -4.98 -12.23 -6.39
C ILE A 54 -5.14 -12.01 -4.89
N THR A 55 -4.02 -11.98 -4.17
CA THR A 55 -3.96 -11.66 -2.74
C THR A 55 -3.17 -10.37 -2.52
N LEU A 56 -3.68 -9.46 -1.70
CA LEU A 56 -2.96 -8.27 -1.24
C LEU A 56 -2.11 -8.62 -0.02
N SER A 57 -0.86 -8.19 -0.02
CA SER A 57 0.06 -8.35 1.10
C SER A 57 0.85 -7.07 1.35
N VAL A 58 1.36 -6.92 2.56
CA VAL A 58 2.34 -5.88 2.89
C VAL A 58 3.72 -6.46 2.60
N GLY A 59 4.42 -5.90 1.62
CA GLY A 59 5.73 -6.38 1.18
C GLY A 59 6.88 -5.89 2.06
N GLU A 60 6.89 -4.59 2.34
CA GLU A 60 7.90 -3.97 3.21
C GLU A 60 7.32 -2.75 3.93
N LYS A 61 7.97 -2.38 5.04
CA LYS A 61 7.77 -1.11 5.73
C LYS A 61 9.12 -0.39 5.80
N SER A 62 9.12 0.90 5.53
CA SER A 62 10.29 1.75 5.70
C SER A 62 9.96 2.82 6.72
N ILE A 63 10.83 2.98 7.72
CA ILE A 63 10.71 3.98 8.77
C ILE A 63 11.83 5.00 8.58
N GLY A 64 11.47 6.28 8.47
CA GLY A 64 12.42 7.36 8.25
C GLY A 64 11.71 8.70 8.08
N GLU A 65 12.35 9.66 7.44
CA GLU A 65 11.75 10.98 7.18
C GLU A 65 10.45 10.89 6.36
N LYS A 66 10.35 9.89 5.49
CA LYS A 66 9.14 9.54 4.73
C LYS A 66 8.79 8.08 4.94
N SER A 67 8.20 7.78 6.09
CA SER A 67 7.71 6.43 6.40
C SER A 67 6.64 5.98 5.42
N TYR A 68 6.74 4.72 4.98
CA TYR A 68 5.76 4.11 4.08
C TYR A 68 5.63 2.61 4.33
N PHE A 69 4.52 2.05 3.88
CA PHE A 69 4.37 0.61 3.67
C PHE A 69 4.08 0.34 2.20
N LYS A 70 4.63 -0.76 1.70
CA LYS A 70 4.40 -1.22 0.32
C LYS A 70 3.32 -2.28 0.31
N VAL A 71 2.29 -2.06 -0.50
CA VAL A 71 1.28 -3.07 -0.80
C VAL A 71 1.66 -3.77 -2.09
N ILE A 72 1.70 -5.10 -2.07
CA ILE A 72 2.10 -5.93 -3.20
C ILE A 72 1.02 -6.96 -3.57
N ILE A 73 1.05 -7.39 -4.82
CA ILE A 73 0.30 -8.52 -5.36
C ILE A 73 1.23 -9.47 -6.14
N SER A 74 0.89 -10.76 -6.17
CA SER A 74 1.70 -11.77 -6.86
C SER A 74 1.63 -11.64 -8.39
N THR A 75 0.47 -11.32 -8.94
CA THR A 75 0.23 -11.20 -10.39
C THR A 75 -0.38 -9.84 -10.72
N PRO A 76 0.15 -9.10 -11.71
CA PRO A 76 -0.44 -7.84 -12.13
C PRO A 76 -1.91 -8.02 -12.56
N SER A 77 -2.76 -7.08 -12.17
CA SER A 77 -4.16 -7.03 -12.60
C SER A 77 -4.31 -6.12 -13.82
N THR A 78 -5.19 -6.49 -14.76
CA THR A 78 -5.54 -5.64 -15.92
C THR A 78 -6.50 -4.51 -15.57
N ILE A 79 -7.03 -4.50 -14.33
CA ILE A 79 -7.86 -3.43 -13.77
C ILE A 79 -7.26 -2.92 -12.46
N PRO A 80 -7.45 -1.64 -12.12
CA PRO A 80 -6.97 -1.11 -10.85
C PRO A 80 -7.68 -1.77 -9.67
N ILE A 81 -6.91 -2.16 -8.65
CA ILE A 81 -7.43 -2.77 -7.43
C ILE A 81 -7.57 -1.69 -6.36
N LYS A 82 -8.80 -1.48 -5.88
CA LYS A 82 -9.08 -0.64 -4.72
C LYS A 82 -9.15 -1.47 -3.45
N PHE A 83 -8.56 -0.98 -2.37
CA PHE A 83 -8.53 -1.68 -1.10
C PHE A 83 -8.60 -0.71 0.07
N ASN A 84 -9.18 -1.14 1.18
CA ASN A 84 -9.06 -0.46 2.46
C ASN A 84 -7.72 -0.85 3.09
N TRP A 85 -7.10 0.10 3.78
CA TRP A 85 -5.96 -0.13 4.65
C TRP A 85 -6.25 0.43 6.04
N LEU A 86 -5.73 -0.21 7.08
CA LEU A 86 -5.82 0.20 8.48
C LEU A 86 -4.49 -0.09 9.17
N ILE A 87 -3.93 0.91 9.85
CA ILE A 87 -2.73 0.85 10.67
C ILE A 87 -3.16 0.68 12.13
N ILE A 88 -2.60 -0.31 12.80
CA ILE A 88 -2.78 -0.58 14.24
C ILE A 88 -1.39 -0.56 14.87
N ASN A 89 -1.20 0.24 15.92
CA ASN A 89 0.04 0.35 16.68
C ASN A 89 -0.07 -0.34 18.03
#